data_AF-A0A0D7PRB5-F1
#
_entry.id   AF-A0A0D7PRB5-F1
#
_cell.length_a   1.000
_cell.length_b   1.000
_cell.length_c   1.000
_cell.angle_alpha   90.00
_cell.angle_beta   90.00
_cell.angle_gamma   90.00
#
_symmetry.space_group_name_H-M   'P 1'
#
loop_
_entity.id
_entity.type
_entity.pdbx_description
1 polymer ?
#
loop_
_entity_poly.entity_id
_entity_poly.type
_entity_poly.pdbx_seq_one_letter_code
_entity_poly.pdbx_strand_id
1 'polypeptide(L)'
;MTPTWYVTFEVRKRGTLPKQRSPRETRTFATEAEAKAFARAKLDEGLAVFAGTINPSVPRQLIPSTRIQAWLADELSDTERHTGPGTE
;
A
#
# COMPACT_ATOMS: atom_id res chain seq x y z
N MET A 1 13.86 -6.30 11.16
CA MET A 1 12.45 -6.44 10.76
C MET A 1 12.40 -6.96 9.33
N THR A 2 11.76 -8.10 9.11
CA THR A 2 11.51 -8.63 7.76
C THR A 2 10.38 -7.82 7.13
N PRO A 3 10.57 -7.23 5.95
CA PRO A 3 9.47 -6.56 5.27
C PRO A 3 8.42 -7.60 4.87
N THR A 4 7.18 -7.35 5.28
CA THR A 4 6.03 -8.22 5.01
C THR A 4 5.20 -7.66 3.85
N TRP A 5 5.22 -6.34 3.68
CA TRP A 5 4.43 -5.62 2.69
C TRP A 5 5.32 -4.86 1.72
N TYR A 6 4.85 -4.70 0.49
CA TYR A 6 5.45 -3.81 -0.50
C TYR A 6 4.38 -2.96 -1.16
N VAL A 7 4.74 -1.72 -1.49
CA VAL A 7 3.93 -0.76 -2.22
C VAL A 7 4.73 -0.25 -3.40
N THR A 8 4.21 -0.48 -4.60
CA THR A 8 4.77 0.03 -5.85
C THR A 8 3.91 1.17 -6.38
N PHE A 9 4.50 2.30 -6.75
CA PHE A 9 3.77 3.44 -7.29
C PHE A 9 4.42 3.98 -8.57
N GLU A 10 3.60 4.46 -9.49
CA GLU A 10 4.04 5.06 -10.75
C GLU A 10 4.23 6.57 -10.59
N VAL A 11 5.47 7.04 -10.69
CA VAL A 11 5.78 8.47 -10.66
C VAL A 11 5.54 9.04 -12.06
N ARG A 12 4.47 9.83 -12.22
CA ARG A 12 4.25 10.60 -13.45
C ARG A 12 5.26 11.76 -13.48
N LYS A 13 6.41 11.56 -14.12
CA LYS A 13 7.26 12.69 -14.49
C LYS A 13 6.48 13.59 -15.46
N ARG A 14 6.06 14.78 -14.98
CA ARG A 14 5.62 15.89 -15.84
C ARG A 14 6.80 16.25 -16.76
N GLY A 15 6.81 15.71 -17.96
CA GLY A 15 7.87 15.94 -18.93
C GLY A 15 7.63 15.16 -20.21
N THR A 16 6.75 15.69 -21.06
CA THR A 16 6.88 15.77 -22.53
C THR A 16 7.85 14.81 -23.25
N LEU A 17 7.75 13.49 -23.09
CA LEU A 17 8.30 12.56 -24.08
C LEU A 17 7.40 11.34 -24.28
N PRO A 18 7.13 10.95 -25.54
CA PRO A 18 6.44 9.70 -25.82
C PRO A 18 7.40 8.55 -25.52
N LYS A 19 6.93 7.52 -24.81
CA LYS A 19 7.54 6.17 -24.81
C LYS A 19 8.72 5.92 -23.87
N GLN A 20 8.70 6.44 -22.63
CA GLN A 20 9.50 5.89 -21.53
C GLN A 20 8.55 5.42 -20.43
N ARG A 21 8.59 4.12 -20.09
CA ARG A 21 7.82 3.54 -18.99
C ARG A 21 7.93 4.45 -17.77
N SER A 22 6.81 4.90 -17.23
CA SER A 22 6.81 5.74 -16.03
C SER A 22 7.67 5.07 -14.95
N PRO A 23 8.61 5.81 -14.32
CA PRO A 23 9.43 5.23 -13.27
C PRO A 23 8.53 4.69 -12.16
N ARG A 24 8.66 3.39 -11.87
CA ARG A 24 7.96 2.71 -10.78
C ARG A 24 8.90 2.62 -9.61
N GLU A 25 8.49 3.17 -8.48
CA GLU A 25 9.22 3.03 -7.22
C GLU A 25 8.52 1.99 -6.35
N THR A 26 9.29 1.13 -5.67
CA THR A 26 8.75 0.15 -4.74
C THR A 26 9.34 0.39 -3.35
N ARG A 27 8.47 0.55 -2.36
CA ARG A 27 8.84 0.62 -0.95
C ARG A 27 8.33 -0.60 -0.22
N THR A 28 9.12 -1.09 0.72
CA THR A 28 8.75 -2.21 1.57
C THR A 28 8.47 -1.74 2.99
N PHE A 29 7.56 -2.42 3.68
CA PHE A 29 7.07 -2.07 5.00
C PHE A 29 6.97 -3.33 5.88
N ALA A 30 7.13 -3.14 7.19
CA ALA A 30 6.99 -4.21 8.16
C ALA A 30 5.51 -4.51 8.43
N THR A 31 4.69 -3.46 8.53
CA THR A 31 3.26 -3.56 8.83
C THR A 31 2.37 -3.17 7.65
N GLU A 32 1.14 -3.67 7.65
CA GLU A 32 0.12 -3.29 6.67
C GLU A 32 -0.29 -1.81 6.84
N ALA A 33 -0.41 -1.33 8.08
CA ALA A 33 -0.79 0.05 8.39
C ALA A 33 0.20 1.07 7.80
N GLU A 34 1.51 0.85 7.93
CA GLU A 34 2.52 1.71 7.30
C GLU A 34 2.41 1.70 5.77
N ALA A 35 2.17 0.53 5.18
CA ALA A 35 1.97 0.38 3.74
C ALA A 35 0.71 1.12 3.27
N LYS A 36 -0.39 1.04 4.01
CA LYS A 36 -1.66 1.74 3.74
C LYS A 36 -1.49 3.26 3.84
N ALA A 37 -0.89 3.76 4.91
CA ALA A 37 -0.63 5.19 5.09
C ALA A 37 0.20 5.76 3.93
N PHE A 38 1.26 5.03 3.51
CA PHE A 38 2.07 5.44 2.36
C PHE A 38 1.30 5.37 1.04
N ALA A 39 0.52 4.31 0.83
CA ALA A 39 -0.29 4.15 -0.37
C ALA A 39 -1.38 5.23 -0.48
N ARG A 40 -1.99 5.64 0.64
CA ARG A 40 -2.97 6.73 0.69
C ARG A 40 -2.35 8.05 0.27
N ALA A 41 -1.19 8.39 0.82
CA ALA A 41 -0.47 9.61 0.44
C ALA A 41 -0.15 9.64 -1.07
N LYS A 42 0.33 8.52 -1.63
CA LYS A 42 0.64 8.41 -3.06
C LYS A 42 -0.59 8.44 -3.96
N LEU A 43 -1.71 7.91 -3.49
CA LEU A 43 -2.98 7.96 -4.20
C LEU A 43 -3.55 9.39 -4.21
N ASP A 44 -3.41 10.13 -3.10
CA ASP A 44 -3.81 11.54 -2.99
C ASP A 44 -2.99 12.46 -3.93
N GLU A 45 -1.71 12.14 -4.13
CA GLU A 45 -0.86 12.75 -5.18
C GLU A 45 -1.35 12.46 -6.62
N GLY A 46 -2.35 11.59 -6.80
CA GLY A 46 -2.89 11.19 -8.11
C GLY A 46 -2.02 10.15 -8.85
N LEU A 47 -1.16 9.43 -8.12
CA LEU A 47 -0.32 8.37 -8.68
C LEU A 47 -1.03 7.02 -8.68
N ALA A 48 -0.66 6.14 -9.62
CA ALA A 48 -1.15 4.77 -9.61
C ALA A 48 -0.33 3.96 -8.61
N VAL A 49 -1.00 3.44 -7.57
CA VAL A 49 -0.38 2.70 -6.47
C VAL A 49 -0.86 1.26 -6.46
N PHE A 50 0.05 0.33 -6.19
CA PHE A 50 -0.16 -1.11 -6.10
C PHE A 50 0.45 -1.59 -4.78
N ALA A 51 -0.17 -2.55 -4.11
CA ALA A 51 0.35 -3.12 -2.88
C ALA A 51 0.31 -4.64 -2.92
N GLY A 52 1.13 -5.28 -2.08
CA GLY A 52 1.07 -6.72 -1.89
C GLY A 52 1.94 -7.19 -0.74
N THR A 53 1.85 -8.48 -0.43
CA THR A 53 2.68 -9.10 0.61
C THR A 53 3.88 -9.84 0.01
N ILE A 54 5.01 -9.75 0.72
CA ILE A 54 6.26 -10.45 0.40
C ILE A 54 6.18 -11.87 0.98
N ASN A 55 6.63 -12.86 0.20
CA ASN A 55 6.79 -14.26 0.61
C ASN A 55 7.75 -14.32 1.83
N PRO A 56 7.42 -14.90 3.00
CA PRO A 56 6.56 -16.08 3.24
C PRO A 56 5.16 -15.82 3.84
N SER A 57 4.59 -14.63 3.67
CA SER A 57 3.28 -14.30 4.25
C SER A 57 2.14 -15.08 3.57
N VAL A 58 1.37 -15.87 4.34
CA VAL A 58 0.17 -16.57 3.88
C VAL A 58 -1.03 -16.00 4.64
N PRO A 59 -2.10 -15.52 3.96
CA PRO A 59 -2.34 -15.54 2.52
C PRO A 59 -1.57 -14.47 1.73
N ARG A 60 -1.11 -14.82 0.52
CA ARG A 60 -0.50 -13.88 -0.42
C ARG A 60 -1.54 -12.87 -0.87
N GLN A 61 -1.34 -11.61 -0.57
CA GLN A 61 -2.20 -10.53 -1.02
C GLN A 61 -1.53 -9.77 -2.16
N LEU A 62 -2.27 -9.59 -3.25
CA LEU A 62 -1.91 -8.72 -4.36
C LEU A 62 -3.06 -7.76 -4.58
N ILE A 63 -2.80 -6.49 -4.31
CA ILE A 63 -3.78 -5.41 -4.37
C ILE A 63 -3.43 -4.55 -5.58
N PRO A 64 -4.14 -4.73 -6.72
CA PRO A 64 -3.96 -3.87 -7.88
C PRO A 64 -4.44 -2.45 -7.57
N SER A 65 -3.99 -1.47 -8.34
CA SER A 65 -4.43 -0.07 -8.22
C SER A 65 -5.95 0.10 -8.27
N THR A 66 -6.67 -0.72 -9.03
CA THR A 66 -8.14 -0.73 -9.05
C THR A 66 -8.77 -1.13 -7.72
N ARG A 67 -8.07 -1.89 -6.87
CA ARG A 67 -8.54 -2.33 -5.54
C ARG A 67 -7.87 -1.59 -4.38
N ILE A 68 -6.89 -0.72 -4.64
CA ILE A 68 -6.18 0.01 -3.58
C ILE A 68 -7.14 0.88 -2.76
N GLN A 69 -8.16 1.48 -3.41
CA GLN A 69 -9.17 2.28 -2.72
C GLN A 69 -9.99 1.46 -1.73
N ALA A 70 -10.39 0.24 -2.11
CA ALA A 70 -11.11 -0.66 -1.23
C ALA A 70 -10.23 -1.16 -0.08
N TRP A 71 -8.97 -1.49 -0.37
CA TRP A 71 -7.99 -1.90 0.65
C TRP A 71 -7.67 -0.80 1.66
N LEU A 72 -7.60 0.45 1.22
CA LEU A 72 -7.45 1.62 2.10
C LEU A 72 -8.72 1.89 2.93
N ALA A 73 -9.91 1.57 2.41
CA ALA A 73 -11.16 1.71 3.16
C ALA A 73 -11.32 0.63 4.24
N ASP A 74 -10.77 -0.56 4.00
CA ASP A 74 -10.78 -1.71 4.93
C ASP A 74 -10.00 -1.44 6.24
N GLU A 75 -9.02 -0.53 6.23
CA GLU A 75 -8.25 -0.13 7.42
C GLU A 75 -9.11 0.29 8.61
N LEU A 76 -10.21 0.98 8.33
CA LEU A 76 -11.10 1.50 9.36
C LEU A 76 -11.75 0.38 10.19
N SER A 77 -11.82 -0.84 9.66
CA SER A 77 -12.43 -1.99 10.34
C SER A 77 -11.49 -2.80 11.24
N ASP A 78 -10.17 -2.73 11.01
CA ASP A 78 -9.18 -3.49 11.80
C ASP A 78 -8.67 -2.68 13.00
N THR A 79 -8.63 -1.35 12.88
CA THR A 79 -8.20 -0.49 14.00
C THR A 79 -9.17 -0.54 15.19
N GLU A 80 -10.43 -0.93 14.99
CA GLU A 80 -11.43 -1.10 16.06
C GLU A 80 -11.30 -2.41 16.85
N ARG A 81 -10.42 -3.36 16.47
CA ARG A 81 -10.29 -4.65 17.18
C ARG A 81 -9.11 -4.78 18.14
N HIS A 82 -8.24 -3.78 18.26
CA HIS A 82 -7.05 -3.86 19.14
C HIS A 82 -7.11 -2.94 20.37
N THR A 83 -8.29 -2.49 20.79
CA THR A 83 -8.47 -1.87 22.11
C THR A 83 -9.76 -2.38 22.75
N GLY A 84 -9.75 -3.66 23.16
CA GLY A 84 -10.60 -4.12 24.23
C GLY A 84 -9.92 -3.80 25.57
N PRO A 85 -10.51 -2.97 26.44
CA PRO A 85 -9.94 -2.69 27.75
C PRO A 85 -10.12 -3.94 28.62
N GLY A 86 -9.03 -4.65 28.89
CA GLY A 86 -8.96 -5.60 29.99
C GLY A 86 -8.94 -4.82 31.31
N THR A 87 -10.13 -4.60 31.88
CA THR A 87 -10.27 -4.16 33.27
C THR A 87 -10.43 -5.40 34.13
N GLU A 88 -9.40 -5.73 34.91
CA GLU A 88 -9.51 -6.47 36.18
C GLU A 88 -8.65 -5.76 37.23
#